data_AF-A0A958FEJ6-F1
#
_entry.id   AF-A0A958FEJ6-F1
#
_cell.length_a   1.000
_cell.length_b   1.000
_cell.length_c   1.000
_cell.angle_alpha   90.00
_cell.angle_beta   90.00
_cell.angle_gamma   90.00
#
_symmetry.space_group_name_H-M   'P 1'
#
loop_
_entity.id
_entity.type
_entity.pdbx_description
1 polymer ?
#
loop_
_entity_poly.entity_id
_entity_poly.type
_entity_poly.pdbx_seq_one_letter_code
_entity_poly.pdbx_strand_id
1 'polypeptide(L)' 'MQQLGAWHRRKFELPLIGITGSNGKTTTREMMAAVLEKKYRVFQSEGNKNNHIGLPLMLLKLDRHAEVAVLELG' A
#
# COMPACT_ATOMS: atom_id res chain seq x y z
N MET A 1 15.75 2.84 -7.21
CA MET A 1 14.64 2.12 -6.55
C MET A 1 13.26 2.72 -6.81
N GLN A 2 13.05 4.04 -6.61
CA GLN A 2 11.74 4.67 -6.80
C GLN A 2 11.16 4.50 -8.21
N GLN A 3 11.97 4.70 -9.25
CA GLN A 3 11.56 4.48 -10.65
C GLN A 3 11.12 3.03 -10.92
N LEU A 4 11.80 2.05 -10.30
CA LEU A 4 11.48 0.63 -10.44
C LEU A 4 10.15 0.30 -9.74
N GLY A 5 9.93 0.81 -8.52
CA GLY A 5 8.65 0.67 -7.82
C GLY A 5 7.49 1.31 -8.59
N ALA A 6 7.70 2.51 -9.15
CA ALA A 6 6.72 3.19 -9.99
C ALA A 6 6.43 2.41 -11.28
N TRP A 7 7.46 1.90 -11.95
CA TRP A 7 7.29 1.05 -13.15
C TRP A 7 6.51 -0.23 -12.83
N HIS A 8 6.80 -0.87 -11.69
CA HIS A 8 6.08 -2.06 -11.26
C HIS A 8 4.61 -1.76 -10.95
N ARG A 9 4.33 -0.69 -10.19
CA ARG A 9 2.97 -0.24 -9.87
C ARG A 9 2.12 0.01 -11.13
N ARG A 10 2.72 0.56 -12.20
CA ARG A 10 2.02 0.81 -13.47
C ARG A 10 1.54 -0.46 -14.18
N LYS A 11 1.99 -1.65 -13.78
CA LYS A 11 1.50 -2.93 -14.32
C LYS A 11 0.18 -3.41 -13.73
N PHE A 12 -0.37 -2.70 -12.74
CA PHE A 12 -1.57 -3.09 -12.01
C PHE A 12 -2.67 -2.04 -12.18
N GLU A 13 -3.84 -2.49 -12.60
CA GLU A 13 -5.07 -1.70 -12.62
C GLU A 13 -5.93 -2.12 -11.43
N LEU A 14 -5.65 -1.53 -10.28
CA LEU A 14 -6.43 -1.74 -9.04
C LEU A 14 -6.55 -0.43 -8.25
N PRO A 15 -7.60 -0.27 -7.43
CA PRO A 15 -7.73 0.85 -6.51
C PRO A 15 -6.55 0.90 -5.53
N LEU A 16 -5.88 2.05 -5.49
CA LEU A 16 -4.77 2.33 -4.57
C LEU A 16 -5.18 3.45 -3.63
N ILE A 17 -5.14 3.19 -2.33
CA ILE A 17 -5.50 4.14 -1.29
C ILE A 17 -4.24 4.51 -0.51
N GLY A 18 -3.90 5.80 -0.53
CA GLY A 18 -2.78 6.35 0.23
C GLY A 18 -3.26 6.99 1.53
N ILE A 19 -2.70 6.58 2.66
CA ILE A 19 -2.94 7.17 3.98
C ILE A 19 -1.75 8.06 4.35
N THR A 20 -1.99 9.36 4.55
CA THR A 20 -0.97 10.34 4.93
C THR A 20 -1.36 11.07 6.22
N GLY A 21 -0.50 11.95 6.72
CA GLY A 21 -0.73 12.78 7.90
C GLY A 21 0.38 12.67 8.94
N SER A 22 0.43 13.58 9.90
CA SER A 22 1.47 13.60 10.93
C SER A 22 1.28 12.48 11.96
N ASN A 23 0.01 12.14 12.26
CA ASN A 23 -0.38 11.16 13.29
C ASN A 23 -1.47 10.22 12.76
N GLY A 24 -1.64 9.06 13.41
CA GLY A 24 -2.77 8.15 13.16
C GLY A 24 -2.71 7.31 11.88
N LYS A 25 -1.74 7.54 11.00
CA LYS A 25 -1.60 6.84 9.71
C LYS A 25 -1.70 5.31 9.82
N THR A 26 -0.91 4.71 10.71
CA THR A 26 -0.85 3.25 10.86
C THR A 26 -2.18 2.68 11.34
N THR A 27 -2.80 3.32 12.34
CA THR A 27 -4.12 2.90 12.86
C THR A 27 -5.21 3.02 11.79
N THR A 28 -5.24 4.13 11.05
CA THR A 28 -6.22 4.33 9.96
C THR A 28 -6.03 3.32 8.83
N ARG A 29 -4.77 3.02 8.47
CA ARG A 29 -4.44 2.00 7.47
C ARG A 29 -4.97 0.63 7.88
N GLU A 30 -4.73 0.23 9.13
CA GLU A 30 -5.15 -1.07 9.66
C GLU A 30 -6.68 -1.20 9.73
N MET A 31 -7.36 -0.17 10.23
CA MET A 31 -8.82 -0.16 10.27
C MET A 31 -9.43 -0.26 8.87
N MET A 32 -8.88 0.48 7.91
CA MET A 32 -9.39 0.45 6.53
C MET A 32 -9.11 -0.88 5.84
N ALA A 33 -7.91 -1.45 6.03
CA ALA A 33 -7.59 -2.79 5.53
C ALA A 33 -8.55 -3.84 6.11
N ALA A 34 -8.76 -3.84 7.42
CA ALA A 34 -9.65 -4.80 8.09
C ALA A 34 -11.11 -4.74 7.60
N VAL A 35 -11.60 -3.55 7.23
CA VAL A 35 -12.93 -3.39 6.64
C VAL A 35 -12.96 -3.89 5.19
N LEU A 36 -11.96 -3.53 4.38
CA LEU A 36 -11.89 -3.93 2.96
C LEU A 36 -11.66 -5.44 2.80
N GLU A 37 -10.91 -6.06 3.70
CA GLU A 37 -10.65 -7.51 3.74
C GLU A 37 -11.93 -8.35 3.91
N LYS A 38 -13.06 -7.74 4.31
CA LYS A 38 -14.36 -8.43 4.33
C LYS A 38 -14.89 -8.79 2.95
N LYS A 39 -14.41 -8.13 1.89
CA LYS A 39 -14.89 -8.32 0.52
C LYS A 39 -13.78 -8.50 -0.51
N TYR A 40 -12.61 -7.92 -0.28
CA TYR A 40 -11.52 -7.86 -1.25
C TYR A 40 -10.24 -8.48 -0.70
N ARG A 41 -9.39 -8.98 -1.59
CA ARG A 41 -7.98 -9.30 -1.28
C ARG A 41 -7.19 -7.99 -1.19
N VAL A 42 -6.87 -7.58 0.03
CA VAL A 42 -6.20 -6.31 0.29
C VAL A 42 -4.68 -6.51 0.36
N PHE A 43 -3.95 -5.76 -0.45
CA PHE A 43 -2.51 -5.54 -0.26
C PHE A 43 -2.30 -4.36 0.66
N GLN A 44 -1.55 -4.53 1.76
CA GLN A 44 -1.29 -3.45 2.70
C GLN A 44 0.20 -3.34 3.06
N SER A 45 0.65 -2.15 3.46
CA SER A 45 2.04 -1.96 3.89
C SER A 45 2.35 -2.70 5.20
N GLU A 46 3.42 -3.50 5.21
CA GLU A 46 3.92 -4.20 6.40
C GLU A 46 4.83 -3.28 7.24
N GLY A 47 4.40 -2.93 8.45
CA GLY A 47 5.17 -2.12 9.40
C GLY A 47 5.43 -0.68 8.93
N ASN A 48 6.39 0.01 9.57
CA ASN A 48 6.73 1.41 9.31
C ASN A 48 7.65 1.59 8.07
N LYS A 49 7.26 1.04 6.92
CA LYS A 49 8.00 1.15 5.65
C LYS A 49 7.47 2.28 4.76
N ASN A 50 7.22 3.45 5.36
CA ASN A 50 6.64 4.63 4.71
C ASN A 50 7.69 5.64 4.19
N ASN A 51 8.98 5.31 4.24
CA ASN A 51 10.06 6.19 3.76
C ASN A 51 10.40 5.98 2.26
N HIS A 52 11.30 6.82 1.71
CA HIS A 52 11.73 6.80 0.30
C HIS A 52 12.31 5.47 -0.21
N ILE A 53 12.64 4.54 0.70
CA ILE A 53 13.16 3.20 0.40
C ILE A 53 12.05 2.15 0.58
N GLY A 54 11.27 2.27 1.64
CA GLY A 54 10.21 1.34 2.01
C GLY A 54 9.07 1.29 1.00
N LEU A 55 8.60 2.45 0.53
CA LEU A 55 7.48 2.51 -0.41
C LEU A 55 7.79 1.82 -1.76
N PRO A 56 8.94 2.08 -2.43
CA PRO A 56 9.29 1.36 -3.65
C PRO A 56 9.42 -0.15 -3.44
N LEU A 57 9.98 -0.60 -2.31
CA LEU A 57 10.09 -2.02 -1.99
C LEU A 57 8.72 -2.67 -1.78
N MET A 58 7.80 -1.98 -1.10
CA MET A 58 6.43 -2.44 -0.93
C MET A 58 5.72 -2.54 -2.28
N LEU A 59 5.87 -1.54 -3.16
CA LEU A 59 5.29 -1.61 -4.50
C LEU A 59 5.79 -2.79 -5.31
N LEU A 60 7.02 -3.25 -5.09
CA LEU A 60 7.57 -4.44 -5.75
C LEU A 60 7.01 -5.77 -5.21
N LYS A 61 6.44 -5.76 -4.00
CA LYS A 61 5.73 -6.91 -3.42
C LYS A 61 4.28 -7.04 -3.90
N LEU A 62 3.73 -6.01 -4.57
CA LEU A 62 2.37 -6.05 -5.08
C LEU A 62 2.22 -7.18 -6.10
N ASP A 63 1.24 -8.05 -5.91
CA ASP A 63 0.97 -9.16 -6.83
C ASP A 63 -0.42 -9.04 -7.48
N ARG A 64 -0.72 -9.95 -8.42
CA ARG A 64 -1.96 -9.95 -9.19
C ARG A 64 -3.17 -10.48 -8.41
N HIS A 65 -2.96 -11.01 -7.20
CA HIS A 65 -4.05 -11.48 -6.35
C HIS A 65 -4.67 -10.36 -5.54
N ALA A 66 -3.97 -9.22 -5.41
CA ALA A 66 -4.53 -8.04 -4.78
C ALA A 66 -5.63 -7.42 -5.64
N GLU A 67 -6.78 -7.15 -5.02
CA GLU A 67 -7.92 -6.45 -5.62
C GLU A 67 -7.93 -4.97 -5.22
N VAL A 68 -7.40 -4.64 -4.04
CA VAL A 68 -7.24 -3.27 -3.53
C VAL A 68 -5.91 -3.16 -2.82
N ALA A 69 -5.24 -2.00 -2.90
CA ALA A 69 -4.01 -1.72 -2.17
C ALA A 69 -4.16 -0.52 -1.22
N VAL A 70 -3.73 -0.69 0.02
CA VAL A 70 -3.81 0.33 1.08
C VAL A 70 -2.41 0.60 1.63
N LEU A 71 -1.86 1.77 1.31
CA LEU A 71 -0.47 2.13 1.62
C LEU A 71 -0.39 3.32 2.56
N GLU A 72 0.51 3.24 3.54
CA GLU A 72 0.91 4.40 4.31
C GLU A 72 1.96 5.23 3.54
N LEU A 73 1.74 6.54 3.46
CA LEU A 73 2.60 7.54 2.84
C LEU A 73 3.14 8.48 3.93
N GLY A 74 4.44 8.37 4.18
CA GLY A 74 5.19 9.17 5.15
C GLY A 74 5.99 10.28 4.49
#